data_AF-A0A5E4FNT8-F1
#
_entry.id   AF-A0A5E4FNT8-F1
#
_cell.length_a   1.000
_cell.length_b   1.000
_cell.length_c   1.000
_cell.angle_alpha   90.00
_cell.angle_beta   90.00
_cell.angle_gamma   90.00
#
_symmetry.space_group_name_H-M   'P 1'
#
loop_
_entity.id
_entity.type
_entity.pdbx_description
1 polymer ?
#
loop_
_entity_poly.entity_id
_entity_poly.type
_entity_poly.pdbx_seq_one_letter_code
_entity_poly.pdbx_strand_id
1 'polypeptide(L)'
;MAEAVVSIVLEGLSNPIIQALKSLKFVGGKVQSAQTQLQIMQGYLKDADASQGRNEAIRIWVASVRDAAYDLEDVIGTYVLKVAFKRKPNVLTWFTGIFIKGATERRIAYPHIVDPQVVGLARGTEILAMHLIKEKGPRVVSIWGMGGLGKTTLAKQVYHHDKVKRHFDCLAWVCISQQCQAREILEEILTKLMSPTNEQRQEIAKLKIDQIAERLWNTDAWSSLQAGFPMNEETESRILLTSRNKEVASYADKNGFLFEPQLLNDDESWELFKKIAIGTEDTNRKIYEHKKELGTEILQYCKGLSLAITVLAGLLARKDTVDEWNTVHKNVYAYIRRGTDLGPDYKGEGYEGVSWLLELSYDNLPFYLKLCFLYLAHFPEDYEIPVSTLTKLWMAESFISSTSVEVMEDVSYMCLSELVGRCMVQVGKHGSSKKIKTGHLHDLMRDLCMSKAKEENFLHIIHYYTFGDIKQTPNGRVQRLAIYLEKTVVGHCSGSYENYAHVRSLLYFVSSYCNWNSKILRSLLRDFTLLRVLKFENMYVRKLPGEIGNLVHLRFLSVKKSIFFRGAIIYSKFGMFADSRFTCPLLRF
;
A
#
# COMPACT_ATOMS: atom_id res chain seq x y z
N MET A 1 3.18 -11.46 -15.49
CA MET A 1 2.91 -10.03 -15.75
C MET A 1 3.40 -9.51 -17.11
N ALA A 2 3.93 -10.35 -17.99
CA ALA A 2 4.50 -9.86 -19.25
C ALA A 2 3.43 -9.27 -20.19
N GLU A 3 2.19 -9.79 -20.16
CA GLU A 3 1.06 -9.28 -20.95
C GLU A 3 0.86 -7.78 -20.72
N ALA A 4 0.91 -7.35 -19.45
CA ALA A 4 0.66 -5.98 -19.06
C ALA A 4 1.74 -5.03 -19.59
N VAL A 5 3.01 -5.43 -19.48
CA VAL A 5 4.16 -4.65 -19.96
C VAL A 5 4.12 -4.52 -21.47
N VAL A 6 3.85 -5.63 -22.17
CA VAL A 6 3.72 -5.65 -23.64
C VAL A 6 2.58 -4.75 -24.10
N SER A 7 1.45 -4.73 -23.38
CA SER A 7 0.31 -3.86 -23.67
C SER A 7 0.69 -2.37 -23.58
N ILE A 8 1.40 -1.96 -22.52
CA ILE A 8 1.90 -0.59 -22.34
C ILE A 8 2.85 -0.20 -23.48
N VAL A 9 3.72 -1.12 -23.90
CA VAL A 9 4.67 -0.87 -25.01
C VAL A 9 3.95 -0.72 -26.35
N LEU A 10 2.93 -1.54 -26.62
CA LEU A 10 2.11 -1.46 -27.84
C LEU A 10 1.34 -0.12 -27.91
N GLU A 11 0.82 0.36 -26.79
CA GLU A 11 0.23 1.69 -26.70
C GLU A 11 1.27 2.79 -26.93
N GLY A 12 2.46 2.67 -26.34
CA GLY A 12 3.58 3.58 -26.56
C GLY A 12 4.03 3.64 -28.03
N LEU A 13 4.02 2.50 -28.73
CA LEU A 13 4.30 2.43 -30.17
C LEU A 13 3.23 3.15 -31.00
N SER A 14 2.00 3.25 -30.51
CA SER A 14 0.90 3.98 -31.17
C SER A 14 1.05 5.50 -31.07
N ASN A 15 2.07 6.01 -30.35
CA ASN A 15 2.35 7.44 -30.25
C ASN A 15 2.59 8.08 -31.65
N PRO A 16 1.99 9.25 -31.97
CA PRO A 16 2.13 9.90 -33.27
C PRO A 16 3.58 10.17 -33.70
N ILE A 17 4.47 10.47 -32.75
CA ILE A 17 5.90 10.70 -33.01
C ILE A 17 6.57 9.40 -33.47
N ILE A 18 6.18 8.26 -32.90
CA ILE A 18 6.70 6.93 -33.26
C ILE A 18 6.06 6.44 -34.56
N GLN A 19 4.76 6.68 -34.76
CA GLN A 19 4.06 6.34 -36.01
C GLN A 19 4.68 7.09 -37.20
N ALA A 20 5.14 8.33 -37.00
CA ALA A 20 5.89 9.07 -38.02
C ALA A 20 7.23 8.41 -38.42
N LEU A 21 7.77 7.47 -37.63
CA LEU A 21 8.96 6.70 -38.01
C LEU A 21 8.65 5.54 -38.94
N LYS A 22 7.40 5.07 -39.00
CA LYS A 22 7.00 4.00 -39.92
C LYS A 22 7.22 4.37 -41.38
N SER A 23 7.16 5.66 -41.71
CA SER A 23 7.43 6.18 -43.05
C SER A 23 8.92 6.35 -43.37
N LEU A 24 9.84 6.12 -42.42
CA LEU A 24 11.29 6.21 -42.65
C LEU A 24 11.85 4.89 -43.18
N LYS A 25 12.51 4.93 -44.35
CA LYS A 25 13.05 3.75 -45.06
C LYS A 25 13.91 2.79 -44.22
N PHE A 26 14.62 3.27 -43.20
CA PHE A 26 15.57 2.44 -42.44
C PHE A 26 15.07 1.99 -41.06
N VAL A 27 14.15 2.74 -40.45
CA VAL A 27 13.67 2.51 -39.07
C VAL A 27 12.23 1.99 -39.07
N GLY A 28 11.43 2.36 -40.07
CA GLY A 28 10.01 2.01 -40.12
C GLY A 28 9.74 0.51 -40.15
N GLY A 29 10.52 -0.25 -40.93
CA GLY A 29 10.42 -1.71 -40.97
C GLY A 29 10.72 -2.38 -39.62
N LYS A 30 11.66 -1.83 -38.83
CA LYS A 30 11.99 -2.35 -37.49
C LYS A 30 10.87 -2.07 -36.49
N VAL A 31 10.30 -0.87 -36.52
CA VAL A 31 9.16 -0.48 -35.65
C VAL A 31 7.93 -1.34 -35.95
N GLN A 32 7.63 -1.55 -37.23
CA GLN A 32 6.49 -2.37 -37.66
C GLN A 32 6.69 -3.85 -37.33
N SER A 33 7.91 -4.36 -37.49
CA SER A 33 8.27 -5.72 -37.08
C SER A 33 8.12 -5.91 -35.57
N ALA A 34 8.67 -5.00 -34.76
CA ALA A 34 8.52 -5.03 -33.30
C ALA A 34 7.06 -5.00 -32.85
N GLN A 35 6.24 -4.12 -33.44
CA GLN A 35 4.81 -4.06 -33.16
C GLN A 35 4.10 -5.38 -33.47
N THR A 36 4.39 -5.97 -34.63
CA THR A 36 3.77 -7.24 -35.06
C THR A 36 4.15 -8.39 -34.14
N GLN A 37 5.44 -8.51 -33.79
CA GLN A 37 5.93 -9.56 -32.89
C GLN A 37 5.33 -9.43 -31.49
N LEU A 38 5.24 -8.21 -30.95
CA LEU A 38 4.61 -7.98 -29.65
C LEU A 38 3.12 -8.31 -29.64
N GLN A 39 2.38 -7.99 -30.72
CA GLN A 39 0.97 -8.36 -30.85
C GLN A 39 0.77 -9.88 -30.88
N ILE A 40 1.65 -10.61 -31.60
CA ILE A 40 1.63 -12.07 -31.60
C ILE A 40 1.90 -12.60 -30.19
N MET A 41 2.94 -12.11 -29.52
CA MET A 41 3.29 -12.53 -28.16
C MET A 41 2.15 -12.24 -27.18
N GLN A 42 1.52 -11.07 -27.25
CA GLN A 42 0.39 -10.68 -26.39
C GLN A 42 -0.75 -11.72 -26.44
N GLY A 43 -1.04 -12.28 -27.62
CA GLY A 43 -2.06 -13.32 -27.79
C GLY A 43 -1.80 -14.59 -26.97
N TYR A 44 -0.54 -14.94 -26.72
CA TYR A 44 -0.15 -16.12 -25.93
C TYR A 44 0.13 -15.79 -24.47
N LEU A 45 0.45 -14.54 -24.15
CA LEU A 45 0.92 -14.14 -22.82
C LEU A 45 -0.14 -14.26 -21.75
N LYS A 46 -1.43 -14.11 -22.08
CA LYS A 46 -2.52 -14.24 -21.12
C LYS A 46 -2.56 -15.63 -20.46
N ASP A 47 -2.46 -16.67 -21.26
CA ASP A 47 -2.46 -18.07 -20.77
C ASP A 47 -1.09 -18.46 -20.20
N ALA A 48 -0.01 -17.91 -20.76
CA ALA A 48 1.35 -18.13 -20.27
C ALA A 48 1.58 -17.54 -18.86
N ASP A 49 1.13 -16.30 -18.61
CA ASP A 49 1.17 -15.65 -17.29
C ASP A 49 0.40 -16.49 -16.26
N ALA A 50 -0.76 -17.05 -16.62
CA ALA A 50 -1.56 -17.92 -15.73
C ALA A 50 -0.99 -19.35 -15.56
N SER A 51 0.04 -19.73 -16.32
CA SER A 51 0.62 -21.08 -16.29
C SER A 51 2.08 -21.13 -15.83
N GLN A 52 2.69 -20.01 -15.45
CA GLN A 52 4.10 -19.93 -15.03
C GLN A 52 4.45 -20.88 -13.88
N GLY A 53 3.53 -21.12 -12.94
CA GLY A 53 3.74 -22.06 -11.82
C GLY A 53 3.75 -23.54 -12.22
N ARG A 54 3.35 -23.87 -13.46
CA ARG A 54 3.24 -25.27 -13.94
C ARG A 54 4.42 -25.71 -14.79
N ASN A 55 5.18 -24.77 -15.36
CA ASN A 55 6.23 -25.08 -16.31
C ASN A 55 7.34 -24.03 -16.25
N GLU A 56 8.53 -24.46 -15.83
CA GLU A 56 9.70 -23.59 -15.69
C GLU A 56 10.13 -22.96 -17.03
N ALA A 57 9.97 -23.67 -18.15
CA ALA A 57 10.26 -23.09 -19.47
C ALA A 57 9.31 -21.93 -19.83
N ILE A 58 8.02 -22.05 -19.47
CA ILE A 58 7.05 -20.95 -19.65
C ILE A 58 7.44 -19.78 -18.76
N ARG A 59 7.82 -20.04 -17.51
CA ARG A 59 8.27 -19.02 -16.56
C ARG A 59 9.47 -18.23 -17.09
N ILE A 60 10.50 -18.92 -17.58
CA ILE A 60 11.71 -18.31 -18.16
C ILE A 60 11.37 -17.52 -19.43
N TRP A 61 10.52 -18.06 -20.30
CA TRP A 61 10.10 -17.39 -21.53
C TRP A 61 9.34 -16.10 -21.24
N VAL A 62 8.35 -16.14 -20.34
CA VAL A 62 7.58 -14.95 -19.94
C VAL A 62 8.49 -13.89 -19.32
N ALA A 63 9.43 -14.27 -18.45
CA ALA A 63 10.40 -13.33 -17.87
C ALA A 63 11.26 -12.67 -18.97
N SER A 64 11.71 -13.43 -19.95
CA SER A 64 12.52 -12.93 -21.07
C SER A 64 11.73 -11.95 -21.95
N VAL A 65 10.46 -12.26 -22.26
CA VAL A 65 9.58 -11.36 -23.03
C VAL A 65 9.32 -10.06 -22.26
N ARG A 66 9.10 -10.15 -20.95
CA ARG A 66 8.93 -8.99 -20.07
C ARG A 66 10.15 -8.08 -20.10
N ASP A 67 11.35 -8.63 -19.97
CA ASP A 67 12.60 -7.84 -19.95
C ASP A 67 12.87 -7.18 -21.31
N ALA A 68 12.63 -7.88 -22.43
CA ALA A 68 12.75 -7.31 -23.77
C ALA A 68 11.73 -6.18 -24.02
N ALA A 69 10.50 -6.32 -23.53
CA ALA A 69 9.49 -5.27 -23.61
C ALA A 69 9.94 -4.01 -22.85
N TYR A 70 10.56 -4.18 -21.67
CA TYR A 70 11.11 -3.06 -20.91
C TYR A 70 12.27 -2.33 -21.63
N ASP A 71 13.15 -3.07 -22.31
CA ASP A 71 14.20 -2.48 -23.15
C ASP A 71 13.62 -1.62 -24.26
N LEU A 72 12.60 -2.15 -24.95
CA LEU A 72 11.96 -1.42 -26.02
C LEU A 72 11.27 -0.16 -25.51
N GLU A 73 10.65 -0.21 -24.33
CA GLU A 73 10.04 0.94 -23.69
C GLU A 73 11.06 2.03 -23.33
N ASP A 74 12.24 1.65 -22.81
CA ASP A 74 13.34 2.59 -22.52
C ASP A 74 13.82 3.30 -23.80
N VAL A 75 13.96 2.55 -24.89
CA VAL A 75 14.35 3.07 -26.20
C VAL A 75 13.29 4.04 -26.75
N ILE A 76 12.02 3.65 -26.72
CA ILE A 76 10.90 4.49 -27.18
C ILE A 76 10.85 5.79 -26.38
N GLY A 77 10.88 5.69 -25.04
CA GLY A 77 10.80 6.85 -24.16
C GLY A 77 11.94 7.83 -24.42
N THR A 78 13.17 7.33 -24.53
CA THR A 78 14.36 8.15 -24.78
C THR A 78 14.28 8.85 -26.14
N TYR A 79 13.79 8.14 -27.17
CA TYR A 79 13.66 8.69 -28.51
C TYR A 79 12.61 9.80 -28.58
N VAL A 80 11.41 9.56 -28.03
CA VAL A 80 10.30 10.53 -28.03
C VAL A 80 10.76 11.84 -27.38
N LEU A 81 11.44 11.76 -26.23
CA LEU A 81 11.97 12.95 -25.56
C LEU A 81 13.01 13.68 -26.40
N LYS A 82 13.99 12.96 -26.98
CA LYS A 82 15.03 13.58 -27.84
C LYS A 82 14.43 14.31 -29.04
N VAL A 83 13.38 13.76 -29.67
CA VAL A 83 12.70 14.42 -30.79
C VAL A 83 11.87 15.62 -30.33
N ALA A 84 11.17 15.50 -29.19
CA ALA A 84 10.41 16.61 -28.61
C ALA A 84 11.31 17.81 -28.28
N PHE A 85 12.46 17.57 -27.64
CA PHE A 85 13.45 18.62 -27.33
C PHE A 85 14.02 19.30 -28.58
N LYS A 86 14.18 18.57 -29.69
CA LYS A 86 14.66 19.15 -30.97
C LYS A 86 13.60 20.01 -31.67
N ARG A 87 12.30 19.71 -31.51
CA ARG A 87 11.21 20.38 -32.22
C ARG A 87 10.71 21.66 -31.53
N LYS A 88 10.85 21.81 -30.21
CA LYS A 88 10.48 23.03 -29.47
C LYS A 88 11.42 23.28 -28.27
N PRO A 89 12.33 24.27 -28.31
CA PRO A 89 13.21 24.60 -27.18
C PRO A 89 12.50 25.34 -26.03
N ASN A 90 11.28 25.85 -26.25
CA ASN A 90 10.47 26.52 -25.21
C ASN A 90 9.56 25.51 -24.50
N VAL A 91 10.13 24.93 -23.45
CA VAL A 91 9.62 23.82 -22.62
C VAL A 91 8.44 24.21 -21.71
N LEU A 92 7.83 25.38 -21.83
CA LEU A 92 6.85 25.83 -20.82
C LEU A 92 5.43 25.25 -20.95
N THR A 93 5.00 24.81 -22.13
CA THR A 93 3.60 24.39 -22.36
C THR A 93 3.37 22.88 -22.30
N TRP A 94 4.42 22.06 -22.23
CA TRP A 94 4.27 20.62 -21.97
C TRP A 94 4.29 20.29 -20.46
N PHE A 95 4.83 21.20 -19.64
CA PHE A 95 4.91 21.09 -18.18
C PHE A 95 3.69 21.64 -17.42
N THR A 96 2.63 22.07 -18.11
CA THR A 96 1.39 22.46 -17.43
C THR A 96 0.53 21.23 -17.15
N GLY A 97 0.91 20.49 -16.13
CA GLY A 97 0.10 19.43 -15.54
C GLY A 97 0.81 18.89 -14.31
N ILE A 98 0.15 19.01 -13.15
CA ILE A 98 0.59 18.59 -11.81
C ILE A 98 1.35 19.68 -11.02
N PHE A 99 0.61 20.73 -10.65
CA PHE A 99 0.84 21.48 -9.40
C PHE A 99 -0.49 21.61 -8.66
N ILE A 100 -0.63 20.92 -7.52
CA ILE A 100 -1.70 21.24 -6.55
C ILE A 100 -1.17 21.12 -5.12
N LYS A 101 -1.52 22.16 -4.34
CA LYS A 101 -1.52 22.30 -2.89
C LYS A 101 -1.70 20.98 -2.13
N GLY A 102 -0.79 20.74 -1.19
CA GLY A 102 -0.91 19.65 -0.22
C GLY A 102 -1.90 20.01 0.87
N ALA A 103 -2.91 19.15 1.07
CA ALA A 103 -3.51 18.97 2.38
C ALA A 103 -2.52 18.20 3.27
N THR A 104 -2.41 18.64 4.52
CA THR A 104 -1.52 18.08 5.54
C THR A 104 -2.06 16.74 6.01
N GLU A 105 -1.43 15.61 5.65
CA GLU A 105 -1.88 14.29 6.14
C GLU A 105 -0.72 13.53 6.78
N ARG A 106 -0.91 13.15 8.05
CA ARG A 106 0.03 12.44 8.93
C ARG A 106 -0.29 10.94 8.88
N ARG A 107 0.73 10.10 9.14
CA ARG A 107 0.51 8.70 9.53
C ARG A 107 -0.33 8.70 10.79
N ILE A 108 -1.59 8.34 10.68
CA ILE A 108 -2.48 8.23 11.82
C ILE A 108 -3.37 7.03 11.52
N ALA A 109 -3.24 5.96 12.30
CA ALA A 109 -4.30 4.95 12.36
C ALA A 109 -5.51 5.62 13.01
N TYR A 110 -6.63 5.71 12.29
CA TYR A 110 -7.84 6.31 12.83
C TYR A 110 -8.90 5.25 13.12
N PRO A 111 -9.52 5.30 14.30
CA PRO A 111 -10.58 4.36 14.68
C PRO A 111 -11.91 4.63 13.98
N HIS A 112 -12.18 5.87 13.51
CA HIS A 112 -13.51 6.37 13.11
C HIS A 112 -14.23 5.69 11.93
N ILE A 113 -13.63 4.68 11.28
CA ILE A 113 -14.35 3.86 10.29
C ILE A 113 -14.73 2.53 10.93
N VAL A 114 -15.98 2.48 11.33
CA VAL A 114 -16.70 1.22 11.55
C VAL A 114 -16.95 0.61 10.17
N ASP A 115 -16.52 -0.64 9.99
CA ASP A 115 -16.83 -1.38 8.77
C ASP A 115 -18.36 -1.43 8.61
N PRO A 116 -18.94 -0.96 7.48
CA PRO A 116 -20.39 -0.88 7.32
C PRO A 116 -21.05 -2.27 7.33
N GLN A 117 -20.28 -3.36 7.17
CA GLN A 117 -20.82 -4.72 7.03
C GLN A 117 -20.24 -5.67 8.08
N VAL A 118 -20.60 -5.46 9.34
CA VAL A 118 -20.22 -6.34 10.46
C VAL A 118 -21.34 -7.33 10.80
N VAL A 119 -20.97 -8.60 11.00
CA VAL A 119 -21.87 -9.71 11.38
C VAL A 119 -21.21 -10.50 12.52
N GLY A 120 -22.00 -11.04 13.46
CA GLY A 120 -21.53 -11.97 14.50
C GLY A 120 -20.69 -11.38 15.64
N LEU A 121 -20.35 -10.09 15.61
CA LEU A 121 -19.44 -9.49 16.61
C LEU A 121 -20.11 -8.92 17.88
N ALA A 122 -21.44 -8.74 17.88
CA ALA A 122 -22.15 -8.02 18.95
C ALA A 122 -21.90 -8.60 20.36
N ARG A 123 -21.96 -9.92 20.50
CA ARG A 123 -21.70 -10.61 21.78
C ARG A 123 -20.28 -10.36 22.27
N GLY A 124 -19.29 -10.49 21.38
CA GLY A 124 -17.89 -10.24 21.72
C GLY A 124 -17.66 -8.78 22.12
N THR A 125 -18.29 -7.83 21.42
CA THR A 125 -18.19 -6.40 21.71
C THR A 125 -18.70 -6.09 23.12
N GLU A 126 -19.85 -6.62 23.52
CA GLU A 126 -20.39 -6.40 24.87
C GLU A 126 -19.52 -7.05 25.95
N ILE A 127 -19.04 -8.29 25.75
CA ILE A 127 -18.15 -8.95 26.71
C ILE A 127 -16.88 -8.12 26.94
N LEU A 128 -16.24 -7.66 25.86
CA LEU A 128 -15.01 -6.87 25.93
C LEU A 128 -15.27 -5.49 26.55
N ALA A 129 -16.35 -4.82 26.18
CA ALA A 129 -16.74 -3.53 26.75
C ALA A 129 -16.98 -3.64 28.26
N MET A 130 -17.69 -4.69 28.71
CA MET A 130 -17.94 -4.94 30.14
C MET A 130 -16.64 -5.17 30.94
N HIS A 131 -15.67 -5.90 30.38
CA HIS A 131 -14.39 -6.11 31.06
C HIS A 131 -13.55 -4.83 31.15
N LEU A 132 -13.61 -3.96 30.14
CA LEU A 132 -12.90 -2.68 30.15
C LEU A 132 -13.46 -1.71 31.20
N ILE A 133 -14.77 -1.63 31.36
CA ILE A 133 -15.43 -0.67 32.28
C ILE A 133 -15.62 -1.20 33.71
N LYS A 134 -15.20 -2.44 33.99
CA LYS A 134 -15.39 -3.06 35.30
C LYS A 134 -14.48 -2.39 36.35
N GLU A 135 -15.08 -1.98 37.47
CA GLU A 135 -14.31 -1.53 38.64
C GLU A 135 -13.37 -2.63 39.13
N LYS A 136 -12.09 -2.30 39.32
CA LYS A 136 -11.01 -3.28 39.59
C LYS A 136 -10.96 -4.43 38.55
N GLY A 137 -11.36 -4.15 37.31
CA GLY A 137 -11.29 -5.08 36.19
C GLY A 137 -9.87 -5.35 35.68
N PRO A 138 -9.72 -6.26 34.70
CA PRO A 138 -8.43 -6.58 34.10
C PRO A 138 -7.84 -5.31 33.45
N ARG A 139 -6.55 -5.07 33.69
CA ARG A 139 -5.86 -3.87 33.15
C ARG A 139 -5.65 -3.98 31.66
N VAL A 140 -5.24 -5.17 31.22
CA VAL A 140 -5.11 -5.50 29.81
C VAL A 140 -6.21 -6.48 29.42
N VAL A 141 -6.97 -6.09 28.40
CA VAL A 141 -7.91 -6.95 27.71
C VAL A 141 -7.29 -7.30 26.36
N SER A 142 -6.96 -8.56 26.14
CA SER A 142 -6.24 -9.04 24.96
C SER A 142 -7.17 -9.85 24.06
N ILE A 143 -7.36 -9.41 22.81
CA ILE A 143 -8.01 -10.17 21.75
C ILE A 143 -6.93 -10.90 20.96
N TRP A 144 -7.00 -12.24 20.91
CA TRP A 144 -6.03 -13.03 20.15
C TRP A 144 -6.71 -13.98 19.16
N GLY A 145 -5.96 -14.49 18.18
CA GLY A 145 -6.43 -15.46 17.21
C GLY A 145 -5.80 -15.29 15.82
N MET A 146 -6.05 -16.25 14.93
CA MET A 146 -5.56 -16.27 13.54
C MET A 146 -5.83 -14.97 12.75
N GLY A 147 -4.99 -14.69 11.75
CA GLY A 147 -5.19 -13.59 10.79
C GLY A 147 -6.53 -13.72 10.05
N GLY A 148 -7.18 -12.59 9.75
CA GLY A 148 -8.45 -12.58 9.01
C GLY A 148 -9.70 -12.98 9.80
N LEU A 149 -9.61 -13.20 11.12
CA LEU A 149 -10.77 -13.43 12.01
C LEU A 149 -11.62 -12.19 12.29
N GLY A 150 -11.11 -10.98 12.03
CA GLY A 150 -11.81 -9.73 12.38
C GLY A 150 -11.47 -9.17 13.77
N LYS A 151 -10.33 -9.54 14.37
CA LYS A 151 -9.87 -9.01 15.67
C LYS A 151 -9.84 -7.48 15.72
N THR A 152 -9.23 -6.86 14.71
CA THR A 152 -9.14 -5.40 14.59
C THR A 152 -10.52 -4.77 14.42
N THR A 153 -11.42 -5.44 13.69
CA THR A 153 -12.83 -5.03 13.53
C THR A 153 -13.58 -5.08 14.85
N LEU A 154 -13.38 -6.14 15.64
CA LEU A 154 -13.96 -6.28 16.97
C LEU A 154 -13.43 -5.21 17.94
N ALA A 155 -12.12 -4.95 17.94
CA ALA A 155 -11.53 -3.87 18.74
C ALA A 155 -12.05 -2.48 18.35
N LYS A 156 -12.26 -2.22 17.05
CA LYS A 156 -12.89 -0.96 16.59
C LYS A 156 -14.33 -0.82 17.08
N GLN A 157 -15.13 -1.91 17.10
CA GLN A 157 -16.48 -1.91 17.66
C GLN A 157 -16.46 -1.55 19.15
N VAL A 158 -15.54 -2.14 19.92
CA VAL A 158 -15.37 -1.85 21.36
C VAL A 158 -14.92 -0.41 21.59
N TYR A 159 -13.95 0.07 20.82
CA TYR A 159 -13.47 1.46 20.88
C TYR A 159 -14.60 2.48 20.63
N HIS A 160 -15.59 2.11 19.81
CA HIS A 160 -16.74 2.95 19.52
C HIS A 160 -17.97 2.74 20.40
N HIS A 161 -17.93 1.76 21.29
CA HIS A 161 -19.02 1.39 22.17
C HIS A 161 -19.37 2.53 23.15
N ASP A 162 -20.66 2.85 23.28
CA ASP A 162 -21.12 4.00 24.07
C ASP A 162 -20.70 3.93 25.54
N LYS A 163 -20.76 2.73 26.14
CA LYS A 163 -20.32 2.53 27.54
C LYS A 163 -18.82 2.82 27.72
N VAL A 164 -17.99 2.45 26.74
CA VAL A 164 -16.53 2.66 26.78
C VAL A 164 -16.23 4.15 26.62
N LYS A 165 -16.84 4.81 25.64
CA LYS A 165 -16.67 6.26 25.40
C LYS A 165 -17.10 7.15 26.56
N ARG A 166 -18.11 6.74 27.32
CA ARG A 166 -18.60 7.50 28.49
C ARG A 166 -17.77 7.25 29.75
N HIS A 167 -17.05 6.14 29.81
CA HIS A 167 -16.29 5.75 30.99
C HIS A 167 -14.87 6.34 31.00
N PHE A 168 -14.22 6.47 29.83
CA PHE A 168 -12.85 6.99 29.74
C PHE A 168 -12.80 8.43 29.23
N ASP A 169 -12.06 9.30 29.93
CA ASP A 169 -11.88 10.71 29.55
C ASP A 169 -11.16 10.89 28.21
N CYS A 170 -10.23 9.97 27.91
CA CYS A 170 -9.44 10.01 26.69
C CYS A 170 -9.17 8.60 26.16
N LEU A 171 -9.08 8.49 24.83
CA LEU A 171 -8.92 7.23 24.12
C LEU A 171 -7.87 7.37 23.03
N ALA A 172 -6.81 6.58 23.08
CA ALA A 172 -5.82 6.49 22.01
C ALA A 172 -5.90 5.13 21.30
N TRP A 173 -5.82 5.15 19.97
CA TRP A 173 -5.68 3.95 19.15
C TRP A 173 -4.30 3.99 18.50
N VAL A 174 -3.48 2.95 18.61
CA VAL A 174 -2.16 2.90 17.96
C VAL A 174 -1.95 1.53 17.33
N CYS A 175 -1.35 1.50 16.13
CA CYS A 175 -0.99 0.27 15.45
C CYS A 175 0.51 0.01 15.65
N ILE A 176 0.87 -1.23 15.94
CA ILE A 176 2.25 -1.65 16.20
C ILE A 176 2.64 -2.62 15.09
N SER A 177 3.33 -2.12 14.07
CA SER A 177 3.92 -2.93 13.00
C SER A 177 5.14 -3.70 13.49
N GLN A 178 5.59 -4.76 12.79
CA GLN A 178 6.83 -5.47 13.15
C GLN A 178 8.08 -4.56 13.19
N GLN A 179 8.04 -3.45 12.45
CA GLN A 179 9.18 -2.52 12.28
C GLN A 179 9.04 -1.23 13.08
N CYS A 180 8.40 -1.29 14.26
CA CYS A 180 8.12 -0.11 15.08
C CYS A 180 9.25 0.24 16.07
N GLN A 181 9.51 1.54 16.26
CA GLN A 181 10.33 2.01 17.38
C GLN A 181 9.46 2.42 18.57
N ALA A 182 9.85 2.01 19.79
CA ALA A 182 9.15 2.34 21.02
C ALA A 182 8.90 3.86 21.18
N ARG A 183 9.88 4.68 20.80
CA ARG A 183 9.74 6.14 20.84
C ARG A 183 8.61 6.67 19.94
N GLU A 184 8.50 6.17 18.72
CA GLU A 184 7.50 6.64 17.75
C GLU A 184 6.09 6.31 18.22
N ILE A 185 5.92 5.13 18.83
CA ILE A 185 4.66 4.71 19.45
C ILE A 185 4.29 5.66 20.60
N LEU A 186 5.22 5.95 21.51
CA LEU A 186 4.95 6.84 22.65
C LEU A 186 4.63 8.27 22.20
N GLU A 187 5.34 8.79 21.20
CA GLU A 187 5.03 10.09 20.59
C GLU A 187 3.63 10.09 19.95
N GLU A 188 3.24 9.00 19.30
CA GLU A 188 1.90 8.85 18.70
C GLU A 188 0.80 8.81 19.76
N ILE A 189 0.97 8.02 20.83
CA ILE A 189 0.03 7.95 21.96
C ILE A 189 -0.14 9.34 22.56
N LEU A 190 0.96 10.00 22.94
CA LEU A 190 0.94 11.32 23.58
C LEU A 190 0.25 12.36 22.69
N THR A 191 0.55 12.32 21.40
CA THR A 191 -0.06 13.22 20.41
C THR A 191 -1.57 12.99 20.30
N LYS A 192 -2.04 11.75 20.40
CA LYS A 192 -3.47 11.41 20.31
C LYS A 192 -4.23 11.79 21.58
N LEU A 193 -3.61 11.63 22.75
CA LEU A 193 -4.22 11.99 24.03
C LEU A 193 -4.28 13.51 24.24
N MET A 194 -3.19 14.23 23.93
CA MET A 194 -3.09 15.67 24.20
C MET A 194 -3.63 16.56 23.07
N SER A 195 -3.77 16.04 21.85
CA SER A 195 -4.07 16.85 20.65
C SER A 195 -3.24 18.15 20.51
N PRO A 196 -1.89 18.09 20.61
CA PRO A 196 -1.03 19.26 20.78
C PRO A 196 -0.93 20.14 19.52
N THR A 197 -0.70 21.45 19.72
CA THR A 197 -0.43 22.43 18.65
C THR A 197 0.88 22.11 17.90
N ASN A 198 1.11 22.80 16.78
CA ASN A 198 2.32 22.57 15.98
C ASN A 198 3.60 22.98 16.74
N GLU A 199 3.56 24.02 17.58
CA GLU A 199 4.69 24.40 18.44
C GLU A 199 4.98 23.33 19.49
N GLN A 200 3.94 22.85 20.19
CA GLN A 200 4.07 21.81 21.22
C GLN A 200 4.61 20.48 20.65
N ARG A 201 4.27 20.16 19.40
CA ARG A 201 4.84 18.98 18.70
C ARG A 201 6.34 19.10 18.45
N GLN A 202 6.82 20.31 18.17
CA GLN A 202 8.26 20.54 18.02
C GLN A 202 8.99 20.42 19.35
N GLU A 203 8.35 20.77 20.46
CA GLU A 203 8.87 20.51 21.80
C GLU A 203 8.89 19.02 22.12
N ILE A 204 7.80 18.29 21.85
CA ILE A 204 7.74 16.82 22.03
C ILE A 204 8.83 16.12 21.22
N ALA A 205 9.09 16.55 19.97
CA ALA A 205 10.13 15.98 19.13
C ALA A 205 11.55 16.14 19.72
N LYS A 206 11.77 17.13 20.60
CA LYS A 206 13.05 17.38 21.29
C LYS A 206 13.18 16.58 22.59
N LEU A 207 12.09 16.00 23.10
CA LEU A 207 12.10 15.23 24.32
C LEU A 207 12.83 13.89 24.13
N LYS A 208 13.49 13.44 25.20
CA LYS A 208 14.00 12.07 25.30
C LYS A 208 12.84 11.10 25.51
N ILE A 209 13.06 9.81 25.20
CA ILE A 209 12.02 8.78 25.35
C ILE A 209 11.48 8.74 26.79
N ASP A 210 12.37 8.87 27.78
CA ASP A 210 12.00 8.90 29.20
C ASP A 210 11.10 10.10 29.53
N GLN A 211 11.34 11.26 28.91
CA GLN A 211 10.53 12.47 29.11
C GLN A 211 9.17 12.40 28.41
N ILE A 212 9.05 11.67 27.29
CA ILE A 212 7.78 11.43 26.60
C ILE A 212 6.94 10.45 27.42
N ALA A 213 7.56 9.38 27.92
CA ALA A 213 6.94 8.44 28.84
C ALA A 213 6.51 9.12 30.16
N GLU A 214 7.38 9.99 30.69
CA GLU A 214 7.09 10.83 31.86
C GLU A 214 5.92 11.78 31.57
N ARG A 215 5.86 12.46 30.42
CA ARG A 215 4.70 13.31 30.09
C ARG A 215 3.39 12.57 29.89
N LEU A 216 3.42 11.31 29.46
CA LEU A 216 2.22 10.48 29.45
C LEU A 216 1.74 10.23 30.88
N TRP A 217 2.66 10.09 31.86
CA TRP A 217 2.38 9.48 33.15
C TRP A 217 2.86 10.23 34.42
N ASN A 218 3.22 11.53 34.36
CA ASN A 218 3.64 12.32 35.53
C ASN A 218 2.45 12.78 36.39
N THR A 219 1.81 11.80 37.00
CA THR A 219 1.68 11.73 38.47
C THR A 219 2.67 10.64 38.94
N ASP A 220 3.93 11.06 39.12
CA ASP A 220 5.10 10.48 39.82
C ASP A 220 5.54 8.97 39.68
N ALA A 221 6.77 8.85 39.14
CA ALA A 221 7.85 7.87 39.42
C ALA A 221 7.85 6.46 38.76
N TRP A 222 8.82 6.19 37.84
CA TRP A 222 9.40 4.84 37.69
C TRP A 222 10.73 4.80 36.90
N SER A 223 11.72 4.07 37.44
CA SER A 223 13.07 3.92 36.88
C SER A 223 13.30 2.52 36.31
N SER A 224 13.70 2.51 35.03
CA SER A 224 14.52 1.47 34.38
C SER A 224 13.84 0.14 34.00
N LEU A 225 13.18 0.18 32.84
CA LEU A 225 13.14 -0.89 31.83
C LEU A 225 12.58 -2.28 32.21
N GLN A 226 11.57 -2.26 33.07
CA GLN A 226 10.36 -3.09 32.94
C GLN A 226 9.26 -2.33 32.14
N ALA A 227 9.70 -1.41 31.27
CA ALA A 227 9.18 -0.04 31.17
C ALA A 227 8.62 0.35 29.78
N GLY A 228 7.42 -0.16 29.46
CA GLY A 228 6.55 0.42 28.43
C GLY A 228 5.30 1.11 29.01
N PHE A 229 4.81 0.64 30.17
CA PHE A 229 3.64 1.17 30.88
C PHE A 229 3.74 0.86 32.39
N PRO A 230 4.29 1.74 33.25
CA PRO A 230 4.25 1.51 34.69
C PRO A 230 2.82 1.77 35.21
N MET A 231 2.18 0.74 35.79
CA MET A 231 0.78 0.75 36.22
C MET A 231 0.66 0.53 37.73
N ASN A 232 0.33 1.58 38.47
CA ASN A 232 0.06 1.51 39.91
C ASN A 232 -1.39 1.03 40.15
N GLU A 233 -1.70 0.44 41.33
CA GLU A 233 -3.07 0.01 41.72
C GLU A 233 -4.12 1.13 41.68
N GLU A 234 -3.68 2.37 41.67
CA GLU A 234 -4.52 3.57 41.65
C GLU A 234 -4.93 4.04 40.25
N THR A 235 -4.39 3.46 39.17
CA THR A 235 -4.67 3.93 37.80
C THR A 235 -5.89 3.25 37.17
N GLU A 236 -6.87 4.06 36.74
CA GLU A 236 -8.09 3.59 36.04
C GLU A 236 -7.87 3.33 34.53
N SER A 237 -6.68 3.64 34.00
CA SER A 237 -6.30 3.38 32.60
C SER A 237 -6.39 1.89 32.25
N ARG A 238 -6.80 1.59 31.00
CA ARG A 238 -6.94 0.24 30.46
C ARG A 238 -6.32 0.13 29.08
N ILE A 239 -5.82 -1.06 28.74
CA ILE A 239 -5.25 -1.37 27.42
C ILE A 239 -6.08 -2.46 26.75
N LEU A 240 -6.56 -2.18 25.53
CA LEU A 240 -7.13 -3.19 24.64
C LEU A 240 -6.06 -3.59 23.61
N LEU A 241 -5.57 -4.82 23.71
CA LEU A 241 -4.53 -5.36 22.84
C LEU A 241 -5.14 -6.31 21.80
N THR A 242 -4.71 -6.23 20.54
CA THR A 242 -5.03 -7.25 19.53
C THR A 242 -3.76 -7.90 19.02
N SER A 243 -3.68 -9.23 19.02
CA SER A 243 -2.49 -9.96 18.56
C SER A 243 -2.84 -11.22 17.77
N ARG A 244 -1.99 -11.62 16.83
CA ARG A 244 -2.04 -12.97 16.20
C ARG A 244 -1.40 -14.03 17.09
N ASN A 245 -0.46 -13.64 17.95
CA ASN A 245 0.29 -14.54 18.81
C ASN A 245 -0.32 -14.56 20.23
N LYS A 246 -0.76 -15.75 20.67
CA LYS A 246 -1.31 -15.98 22.01
C LYS A 246 -0.31 -15.66 23.12
N GLU A 247 0.96 -15.99 22.92
CA GLU A 247 2.02 -15.76 23.91
C GLU A 247 2.21 -14.28 24.18
N VAL A 248 2.18 -13.45 23.14
CA VAL A 248 2.24 -11.98 23.27
C VAL A 248 1.05 -11.46 24.07
N ALA A 249 -0.16 -11.98 23.80
CA ALA A 249 -1.37 -11.61 24.53
C ALA A 249 -1.31 -11.98 26.01
N SER A 250 -0.73 -13.15 26.34
CA SER A 250 -0.55 -13.63 27.72
C SER A 250 0.58 -12.92 28.47
N TYR A 251 1.65 -12.54 27.77
CA TYR A 251 2.79 -11.84 28.36
C TYR A 251 2.46 -10.38 28.70
N ALA A 252 1.52 -9.78 27.97
CA ALA A 252 1.09 -8.40 28.21
C ALA A 252 0.52 -8.17 29.62
N ASP A 253 -0.23 -9.15 30.17
CA ASP A 253 -0.68 -9.15 31.56
C ASP A 253 -1.04 -10.57 31.98
N LYS A 254 -0.36 -11.09 33.01
CA LYS A 254 -0.63 -12.43 33.56
C LYS A 254 -2.02 -12.54 34.19
N ASN A 255 -2.58 -11.42 34.65
CA ASN A 255 -3.92 -11.32 35.24
C ASN A 255 -4.92 -10.69 34.26
N GLY A 256 -4.52 -10.49 32.99
CA GLY A 256 -5.34 -9.88 31.96
C GLY A 256 -6.46 -10.80 31.47
N PHE A 257 -7.45 -10.23 30.81
CA PHE A 257 -8.52 -11.01 30.18
C PHE A 257 -8.14 -11.35 28.75
N LEU A 258 -8.06 -12.64 28.42
CA LEU A 258 -7.84 -13.11 27.05
C LEU A 258 -9.16 -13.50 26.39
N PHE A 259 -9.42 -12.92 25.23
CA PHE A 259 -10.58 -13.21 24.40
C PHE A 259 -10.15 -13.75 23.05
N GLU A 260 -10.70 -14.89 22.66
CA GLU A 260 -10.54 -15.47 21.33
C GLU A 260 -11.86 -15.35 20.58
N PRO A 261 -11.93 -14.55 19.49
CA PRO A 261 -13.12 -14.49 18.66
C PRO A 261 -13.41 -15.83 18.00
N GLN A 262 -14.68 -16.24 17.99
CA GLN A 262 -15.11 -17.43 17.26
C GLN A 262 -15.15 -17.17 15.75
N LEU A 263 -14.98 -18.23 14.98
CA LEU A 263 -15.29 -18.23 13.54
C LEU A 263 -16.78 -17.95 13.34
N LEU A 264 -17.12 -17.34 12.20
CA LEU A 264 -18.51 -17.14 11.84
C LEU A 264 -19.17 -18.51 11.59
N ASN A 265 -20.38 -18.70 12.12
CA ASN A 265 -21.18 -19.87 11.77
C ASN A 265 -21.72 -19.76 10.32
N ASP A 266 -22.37 -20.81 9.83
CA ASP A 266 -22.83 -20.86 8.44
C ASP A 266 -23.84 -19.74 8.11
N ASP A 267 -24.75 -19.42 9.05
CA ASP A 267 -25.74 -18.37 8.88
C ASP A 267 -25.10 -16.98 8.85
N GLU A 268 -24.19 -16.71 9.77
CA GLU A 268 -23.41 -15.47 9.83
C GLU A 268 -22.50 -15.30 8.60
N SER A 269 -21.90 -16.40 8.14
CA SER A 269 -21.06 -16.44 6.95
C SER A 269 -21.86 -16.13 5.70
N TRP A 270 -23.05 -16.73 5.58
CA TRP A 270 -23.98 -16.45 4.49
C TRP A 270 -24.49 -15.01 4.54
N GLU A 271 -24.82 -14.48 5.72
CA GLU A 271 -25.27 -13.09 5.89
C GLU A 271 -24.20 -12.10 5.43
N LEU A 272 -22.95 -12.29 5.86
CA LEU A 272 -21.82 -11.46 5.45
C LEU A 272 -21.57 -11.57 3.94
N PHE A 273 -21.55 -12.79 3.40
CA PHE A 273 -21.36 -13.03 1.98
C PHE A 273 -22.45 -12.35 1.13
N LYS A 274 -23.71 -12.52 1.52
CA LYS A 274 -24.87 -11.94 0.84
C LYS A 274 -24.76 -10.42 0.78
N LYS A 275 -24.42 -9.75 1.90
CA LYS A 275 -24.28 -8.28 1.96
C LYS A 275 -23.27 -7.71 0.95
N ILE A 276 -22.27 -8.50 0.55
CA ILE A 276 -21.22 -8.09 -0.38
C ILE A 276 -21.52 -8.55 -1.81
N ALA A 277 -21.79 -9.84 -2.01
CA ALA A 277 -21.86 -10.48 -3.33
C ALA A 277 -23.21 -10.31 -4.02
N ILE A 278 -24.30 -10.26 -3.25
CA ILE A 278 -25.67 -10.28 -3.75
C ILE A 278 -26.36 -9.04 -3.17
N GLY A 279 -26.25 -7.91 -3.89
CA GLY A 279 -26.87 -6.65 -3.48
C GLY A 279 -28.37 -6.80 -3.16
N THR A 280 -28.94 -5.79 -2.52
CA THR A 280 -30.31 -5.84 -1.96
C THR A 280 -31.44 -5.95 -2.99
N GLU A 281 -31.16 -6.00 -4.29
CA GLU A 281 -32.14 -5.83 -5.38
C GLU A 281 -32.07 -6.89 -6.50
N ASP A 282 -31.66 -8.14 -6.21
CA ASP A 282 -31.80 -9.22 -7.21
C ASP A 282 -33.29 -9.62 -7.32
N THR A 283 -34.02 -8.97 -8.25
CA THR A 283 -35.48 -9.11 -8.44
C THR A 283 -35.90 -10.46 -9.02
N ASN A 284 -34.97 -11.24 -9.57
CA ASN A 284 -35.24 -12.57 -10.13
C ASN A 284 -34.94 -13.69 -9.12
N ARG A 285 -36.00 -14.23 -8.53
CA ARG A 285 -35.93 -15.31 -7.53
C ARG A 285 -35.13 -16.55 -7.99
N LYS A 286 -35.24 -16.96 -9.26
CA LYS A 286 -34.54 -18.16 -9.76
C LYS A 286 -33.03 -17.95 -9.85
N ILE A 287 -32.61 -16.77 -10.28
CA ILE A 287 -31.19 -16.40 -10.35
C ILE A 287 -30.61 -16.30 -8.94
N TYR A 288 -31.35 -15.69 -8.01
CA TYR A 288 -30.98 -15.64 -6.61
C TYR A 288 -30.80 -17.04 -6.01
N GLU A 289 -31.73 -17.97 -6.26
CA GLU A 289 -31.64 -19.35 -5.76
C GLU A 289 -30.38 -20.06 -6.27
N HIS A 290 -30.06 -19.97 -7.56
CA HIS A 290 -28.82 -20.58 -8.11
C HIS A 290 -27.54 -19.92 -7.57
N LYS A 291 -27.50 -18.58 -7.48
CA LYS A 291 -26.37 -17.87 -6.86
C LYS A 291 -26.23 -18.24 -5.38
N LYS A 292 -27.34 -18.47 -4.68
CA LYS A 292 -27.35 -18.91 -3.29
C LYS A 292 -26.79 -20.32 -3.13
N GLU A 293 -27.20 -21.26 -3.98
CA GLU A 293 -26.66 -22.63 -3.97
C GLU A 293 -25.14 -22.61 -4.17
N LEU A 294 -24.67 -22.00 -5.27
CA LEU A 294 -23.23 -21.88 -5.56
C LEU A 294 -22.47 -21.15 -4.45
N GLY A 295 -23.01 -20.03 -3.96
CA GLY A 295 -22.38 -19.27 -2.88
C GLY A 295 -22.24 -20.09 -1.60
N THR A 296 -23.26 -20.87 -1.25
CA THR A 296 -23.25 -21.75 -0.06
C THR A 296 -22.21 -22.85 -0.20
N GLU A 297 -22.12 -23.49 -1.38
CA GLU A 297 -21.09 -24.51 -1.66
C GLU A 297 -19.67 -23.94 -1.53
N ILE A 298 -19.42 -22.76 -2.11
CA ILE A 298 -18.08 -22.17 -2.06
C ILE A 298 -17.71 -21.74 -0.63
N LEU A 299 -18.68 -21.24 0.15
CA LEU A 299 -18.43 -20.77 1.53
C LEU A 299 -17.96 -21.88 2.47
N GLN A 300 -18.31 -23.14 2.20
CA GLN A 300 -17.80 -24.28 2.99
C GLN A 300 -16.27 -24.31 3.02
N TYR A 301 -15.60 -23.81 1.99
CA TYR A 301 -14.15 -23.73 1.92
C TYR A 301 -13.55 -22.57 2.72
N CYS A 302 -14.34 -21.54 3.04
CA CYS A 302 -13.88 -20.40 3.85
C CYS A 302 -13.82 -20.72 5.35
N LYS A 303 -14.45 -21.81 5.81
CA LYS A 303 -14.46 -22.27 7.20
C LYS A 303 -14.78 -21.16 8.23
N GLY A 304 -15.68 -20.23 7.89
CA GLY A 304 -16.10 -19.15 8.79
C GLY A 304 -15.10 -17.99 8.97
N LEU A 305 -14.00 -17.94 8.21
CA LEU A 305 -13.03 -16.83 8.27
C LEU A 305 -13.56 -15.59 7.54
N SER A 306 -13.74 -14.49 8.27
CA SER A 306 -14.37 -13.26 7.73
C SER A 306 -13.60 -12.67 6.54
N LEU A 307 -12.26 -12.65 6.56
CA LEU A 307 -11.49 -12.19 5.40
C LEU A 307 -11.69 -13.08 4.16
N ALA A 308 -11.70 -14.40 4.33
CA ALA A 308 -11.91 -15.34 3.23
C ALA A 308 -13.28 -15.11 2.57
N ILE A 309 -14.31 -14.98 3.41
CA ILE A 309 -15.68 -14.72 2.99
C ILE A 309 -15.79 -13.39 2.24
N THR A 310 -15.24 -12.31 2.80
CA THR A 310 -15.32 -10.97 2.18
C THR A 310 -14.58 -10.88 0.85
N VAL A 311 -13.39 -11.46 0.73
CA VAL A 311 -12.62 -11.47 -0.52
C VAL A 311 -13.32 -12.30 -1.59
N LEU A 312 -13.83 -13.50 -1.25
CA LEU A 312 -14.60 -14.31 -2.19
C LEU A 312 -15.88 -13.61 -2.63
N ALA A 313 -16.61 -13.02 -1.69
CA ALA A 313 -17.82 -12.29 -1.98
C ALA A 313 -17.54 -11.08 -2.88
N GLY A 314 -16.44 -10.35 -2.63
CA GLY A 314 -16.00 -9.23 -3.47
C GLY A 314 -15.60 -9.65 -4.89
N LEU A 315 -15.01 -10.85 -5.05
CA LEU A 315 -14.74 -11.44 -6.37
C LEU A 315 -16.04 -11.75 -7.13
N LEU A 316 -17.00 -12.38 -6.46
CA LEU A 316 -18.29 -12.77 -7.04
C LEU A 316 -19.25 -11.60 -7.26
N ALA A 317 -19.13 -10.52 -6.49
CA ALA A 317 -19.88 -9.27 -6.67
C ALA A 317 -19.65 -8.62 -8.06
N ARG A 318 -18.60 -9.03 -8.78
CA ARG A 318 -18.26 -8.55 -10.13
C ARG A 318 -18.71 -9.50 -11.23
N LYS A 319 -19.45 -10.54 -10.87
CA LYS A 319 -19.97 -11.56 -11.78
C LYS A 319 -21.48 -11.42 -11.86
N ASP A 320 -21.95 -10.99 -13.02
CA ASP A 320 -23.36 -10.67 -13.24
C ASP A 320 -24.18 -11.95 -13.44
N THR A 321 -23.58 -12.92 -14.14
CA THR A 321 -24.26 -14.15 -14.57
C THR A 321 -23.98 -15.36 -13.66
N VAL A 322 -24.91 -16.31 -13.65
CA VAL A 322 -24.75 -17.59 -12.94
C VAL A 322 -23.60 -18.41 -13.54
N ASP A 323 -23.38 -18.33 -14.86
CA ASP A 323 -22.29 -19.05 -15.54
C ASP A 323 -20.91 -18.55 -15.10
N GLU A 324 -20.75 -17.25 -14.89
CA GLU A 324 -19.53 -16.68 -14.33
C GLU A 324 -19.30 -17.12 -12.89
N TRP A 325 -20.36 -17.18 -12.07
CA TRP A 325 -20.28 -17.74 -10.70
C TRP A 325 -19.84 -19.20 -10.73
N ASN A 326 -20.40 -20.00 -11.64
CA ASN A 326 -20.03 -21.41 -11.82
C ASN A 326 -18.57 -21.56 -12.32
N THR A 327 -18.09 -20.62 -13.12
CA THR A 327 -16.68 -20.60 -13.55
C THR A 327 -15.75 -20.35 -12.36
N VAL A 328 -16.09 -19.38 -11.50
CA VAL A 328 -15.34 -19.14 -10.26
C VAL A 328 -15.39 -20.36 -9.34
N HIS A 329 -16.56 -20.97 -9.17
CA HIS A 329 -16.75 -22.20 -8.41
C HIS A 329 -15.81 -23.32 -8.90
N LYS A 330 -15.78 -23.62 -10.21
CA LYS A 330 -14.86 -24.61 -10.78
C LYS A 330 -13.38 -24.27 -10.52
N ASN A 331 -13.02 -23.00 -10.62
CA ASN A 331 -11.66 -22.54 -10.34
C ASN A 331 -11.31 -22.74 -8.86
N VAL A 332 -12.21 -22.42 -7.92
CA VAL A 332 -12.02 -22.67 -6.48
C VAL A 332 -11.60 -24.12 -6.24
N TYR A 333 -12.35 -25.09 -6.79
CA TYR A 333 -12.02 -26.52 -6.66
C TYR A 333 -10.64 -26.85 -7.24
N ALA A 334 -10.29 -26.28 -8.39
CA ALA A 334 -8.98 -26.50 -9.00
C ALA A 334 -7.83 -25.94 -8.14
N TYR A 335 -8.00 -24.76 -7.53
CA TYR A 335 -6.99 -24.16 -6.64
C TYR A 335 -6.84 -24.93 -5.33
N ILE A 336 -7.95 -25.36 -4.73
CA ILE A 336 -7.91 -26.16 -3.49
C ILE A 336 -7.19 -27.49 -3.74
N ARG A 337 -7.51 -28.20 -4.84
CA ARG A 337 -6.83 -29.45 -5.20
C ARG A 337 -5.33 -29.26 -5.45
N ARG A 338 -4.94 -28.11 -6.04
CA ARG A 338 -3.52 -27.77 -6.24
C ARG A 338 -2.80 -27.44 -4.93
N GLY A 339 -3.48 -26.76 -4.01
CA GLY A 339 -2.95 -26.40 -2.69
C GLY A 339 -2.76 -27.61 -1.77
N THR A 340 -3.55 -28.68 -1.93
CA THR A 340 -3.37 -29.94 -1.20
C THR A 340 -2.18 -30.79 -1.67
N ASP A 341 -1.59 -30.48 -2.82
CA ASP A 341 -0.44 -31.20 -3.40
C ASP A 341 0.91 -30.49 -3.17
N LEU A 342 0.93 -29.32 -2.51
CA LEU A 342 2.17 -28.67 -2.09
C LEU A 342 2.71 -29.39 -0.85
N GLY A 343 3.91 -29.96 -0.97
CA GLY A 343 4.55 -30.82 0.02
C GLY A 343 4.83 -30.18 1.39
N PRO A 344 5.49 -30.93 2.30
CA PRO A 344 5.60 -30.64 3.74
C PRO A 344 6.20 -29.29 4.15
N ASP A 345 6.78 -28.52 3.23
CA ASP A 345 7.53 -27.30 3.51
C ASP A 345 6.65 -26.08 3.84
N TYR A 346 5.33 -26.20 3.71
CA TYR A 346 4.33 -25.20 4.17
C TYR A 346 3.70 -25.53 5.52
N LYS A 347 4.17 -26.58 6.22
CA LYS A 347 3.68 -26.94 7.55
C LYS A 347 4.34 -26.11 8.64
N GLY A 348 3.92 -24.87 8.77
CA GLY A 348 4.33 -24.03 9.89
C GLY A 348 3.60 -22.70 9.85
N GLU A 349 2.78 -22.46 10.87
CA GLU A 349 1.89 -21.30 11.01
C GLU A 349 0.60 -21.46 10.17
N GLY A 350 -0.58 -21.31 10.78
CA GLY A 350 -1.90 -21.64 10.21
C GLY A 350 -2.36 -20.84 8.98
N TYR A 351 -1.52 -20.66 7.96
CA TYR A 351 -1.73 -19.97 6.69
C TYR A 351 -2.44 -20.83 5.62
N GLU A 352 -2.55 -22.15 5.82
CA GLU A 352 -2.96 -23.11 4.79
C GLU A 352 -4.41 -22.92 4.27
N GLY A 353 -5.30 -22.27 5.03
CA GLY A 353 -6.74 -22.23 4.70
C GLY A 353 -7.18 -21.18 3.67
N VAL A 354 -6.46 -20.04 3.54
CA VAL A 354 -6.97 -18.86 2.79
C VAL A 354 -6.02 -18.40 1.68
N SER A 355 -4.75 -18.83 1.66
CA SER A 355 -3.77 -18.39 0.65
C SER A 355 -4.26 -18.59 -0.78
N TRP A 356 -4.80 -19.77 -1.08
CA TRP A 356 -5.34 -20.13 -2.40
C TRP A 356 -6.47 -19.18 -2.84
N LEU A 357 -7.27 -18.65 -1.91
CA LEU A 357 -8.40 -17.77 -2.18
C LEU A 357 -7.92 -16.35 -2.49
N LEU A 358 -6.91 -15.87 -1.75
CA LEU A 358 -6.28 -14.59 -2.03
C LEU A 358 -5.58 -14.64 -3.40
N GLU A 359 -4.87 -15.73 -3.71
CA GLU A 359 -4.27 -15.98 -5.01
C GLU A 359 -5.30 -16.02 -6.14
N LEU A 360 -6.39 -16.77 -5.97
CA LEU A 360 -7.50 -16.82 -6.93
C LEU A 360 -8.04 -15.42 -7.22
N SER A 361 -8.19 -14.59 -6.19
CA SER A 361 -8.70 -13.22 -6.32
C SER A 361 -7.75 -12.33 -7.13
N TYR A 362 -6.43 -12.47 -6.90
CA TYR A 362 -5.42 -11.80 -7.71
C TYR A 362 -5.42 -12.29 -9.16
N ASP A 363 -5.50 -13.60 -9.39
CA ASP A 363 -5.45 -14.17 -10.74
C ASP A 363 -6.65 -13.74 -11.61
N ASN A 364 -7.80 -13.51 -10.99
CA ASN A 364 -9.02 -12.99 -11.60
C ASN A 364 -9.04 -11.45 -11.78
N LEU A 365 -7.95 -10.74 -11.45
CA LEU A 365 -7.81 -9.32 -11.78
C LEU A 365 -7.48 -9.12 -13.27
N PRO A 366 -8.06 -8.11 -13.92
CA PRO A 366 -7.53 -7.58 -15.17
C PRO A 366 -6.06 -7.16 -15.03
N PHE A 367 -5.30 -7.25 -16.13
CA PHE A 367 -3.85 -7.02 -16.11
C PHE A 367 -3.44 -5.65 -15.53
N TYR A 368 -4.18 -4.58 -15.85
CA TYR A 368 -3.88 -3.23 -15.36
C TYR A 368 -4.10 -3.12 -13.84
N LEU A 369 -5.09 -3.83 -13.29
CA LEU A 369 -5.30 -3.90 -11.84
C LEU A 369 -4.25 -4.73 -11.13
N LYS A 370 -3.69 -5.77 -11.78
CA LYS A 370 -2.54 -6.50 -11.22
C LYS A 370 -1.36 -5.55 -10.99
N LEU A 371 -1.05 -4.69 -11.96
CA LEU A 371 0.00 -3.65 -11.81
C LEU A 371 -0.34 -2.67 -10.67
N CYS A 372 -1.57 -2.15 -10.64
CA CYS A 372 -2.03 -1.25 -9.57
C CYS A 372 -1.93 -1.89 -8.19
N PHE A 373 -2.35 -3.15 -8.05
CA PHE A 373 -2.30 -3.92 -6.81
C PHE A 373 -0.86 -4.14 -6.36
N LEU A 374 0.01 -4.68 -7.21
CA LEU A 374 1.41 -4.91 -6.85
C LEU A 374 2.17 -3.62 -6.52
N TYR A 375 1.76 -2.49 -7.09
CA TYR A 375 2.34 -1.19 -6.71
C TYR A 375 2.09 -0.84 -5.24
N LEU A 376 1.03 -1.36 -4.61
CA LEU A 376 0.77 -1.16 -3.19
C LEU A 376 1.85 -1.80 -2.29
N ALA A 377 2.63 -2.75 -2.80
CA ALA A 377 3.77 -3.34 -2.08
C ALA A 377 4.87 -2.32 -1.73
N HIS A 378 4.93 -1.17 -2.42
CA HIS A 378 5.89 -0.10 -2.09
C HIS A 378 5.66 0.49 -0.71
N PHE A 379 4.44 0.41 -0.20
CA PHE A 379 4.07 1.06 1.04
C PHE A 379 4.44 0.16 2.23
N PRO A 380 5.00 0.74 3.32
CA PRO A 380 5.27 0.01 4.54
C PRO A 380 4.04 -0.71 5.10
N GLU A 381 4.27 -1.65 6.00
CA GLU A 381 3.19 -2.27 6.79
C GLU A 381 2.38 -1.18 7.51
N ASP A 382 1.07 -1.38 7.61
CA ASP A 382 0.09 -0.45 8.20
C ASP A 382 0.08 0.98 7.62
N TYR A 383 0.75 1.21 6.48
CA TYR A 383 0.81 2.53 5.89
C TYR A 383 -0.55 2.93 5.31
N GLU A 384 -1.12 4.01 5.85
CA GLU A 384 -2.32 4.61 5.31
C GLU A 384 -1.99 5.38 4.02
N ILE A 385 -2.40 4.83 2.87
CA ILE A 385 -2.06 5.32 1.54
C ILE A 385 -3.05 6.43 1.14
N PRO A 386 -2.58 7.67 0.90
CA PRO A 386 -3.45 8.73 0.39
C PRO A 386 -3.84 8.45 -1.07
N VAL A 387 -5.15 8.36 -1.33
CA VAL A 387 -5.69 8.04 -2.67
C VAL A 387 -5.23 9.05 -3.71
N SER A 388 -5.26 10.34 -3.37
CA SER A 388 -4.79 11.41 -4.27
C SER A 388 -3.32 11.30 -4.65
N THR A 389 -2.50 10.65 -3.82
CA THR A 389 -1.08 10.42 -4.11
C THR A 389 -0.93 9.13 -4.90
N LEU A 390 -1.64 8.06 -4.51
CA LEU A 390 -1.64 6.78 -5.20
C LEU A 390 -2.07 6.90 -6.67
N THR A 391 -3.17 7.62 -6.95
CA THR A 391 -3.63 7.83 -8.33
C THR A 391 -2.55 8.51 -9.17
N LYS A 392 -1.89 9.55 -8.63
CA LYS A 392 -0.79 10.25 -9.30
C LYS A 392 0.44 9.37 -9.53
N LEU A 393 0.74 8.47 -8.60
CA LEU A 393 1.82 7.51 -8.78
C LEU A 393 1.49 6.54 -9.92
N TRP A 394 0.30 5.96 -9.97
CA TRP A 394 -0.12 5.08 -11.07
C TRP A 394 -0.13 5.76 -12.44
N MET A 395 -0.56 7.02 -12.50
CA MET A 395 -0.48 7.84 -13.71
C MET A 395 0.98 8.05 -14.17
N ALA A 396 1.87 8.38 -13.23
CA ALA A 396 3.28 8.62 -13.53
C ALA A 396 4.03 7.33 -13.93
N GLU A 397 3.64 6.20 -13.37
CA GLU A 397 4.09 4.86 -13.80
C GLU A 397 3.63 4.52 -15.22
N SER A 398 2.55 5.15 -15.72
CA SER A 398 1.88 4.81 -16.98
C SER A 398 1.15 3.46 -16.96
N PHE A 399 0.67 3.04 -15.78
CA PHE A 399 -0.23 1.86 -15.71
C PHE A 399 -1.58 2.11 -16.36
N ILE A 400 -1.94 3.39 -16.48
CA ILE A 400 -3.21 3.87 -17.02
C ILE A 400 -2.89 4.82 -18.16
N SER A 401 -3.47 4.56 -19.33
CA SER A 401 -3.35 5.39 -20.52
C SER A 401 -4.70 6.01 -20.87
N SER A 402 -4.70 7.32 -21.14
CA SER A 402 -5.86 8.07 -21.61
C SER A 402 -5.42 9.34 -22.33
N THR A 403 -6.30 9.89 -23.18
CA THR A 403 -6.07 11.10 -23.98
C THR A 403 -6.07 12.39 -23.16
N SER A 404 -6.61 12.42 -21.94
CA SER A 404 -6.60 13.60 -21.07
C SER A 404 -6.29 13.28 -19.59
N VAL A 405 -5.73 14.26 -18.87
CA VAL A 405 -5.30 14.11 -17.46
C VAL A 405 -6.50 13.95 -16.53
N GLU A 406 -7.59 14.69 -16.75
CA GLU A 406 -8.81 14.59 -15.93
C GLU A 406 -9.40 13.19 -16.02
N VAL A 407 -9.47 12.63 -17.23
CA VAL A 407 -9.91 11.24 -17.44
C VAL A 407 -8.93 10.27 -16.78
N MET A 408 -7.62 10.56 -16.76
CA MET A 408 -6.63 9.68 -16.14
C MET A 408 -6.73 9.64 -14.60
N GLU A 409 -7.05 10.77 -13.95
CA GLU A 409 -7.31 10.80 -12.51
C GLU A 409 -8.59 10.01 -12.16
N ASP A 410 -9.65 10.17 -12.95
CA ASP A 410 -10.89 9.43 -12.78
C ASP A 410 -10.71 7.93 -13.02
N VAL A 411 -10.00 7.52 -14.10
CA VAL A 411 -9.69 6.11 -14.36
C VAL A 411 -8.82 5.53 -13.25
N SER A 412 -7.84 6.28 -12.73
CA SER A 412 -7.03 5.84 -11.58
C SER A 412 -7.87 5.64 -10.32
N TYR A 413 -8.82 6.54 -10.07
CA TYR A 413 -9.75 6.40 -8.97
C TYR A 413 -10.70 5.20 -9.17
N MET A 414 -11.14 4.93 -10.40
CA MET A 414 -11.93 3.75 -10.75
C MET A 414 -11.15 2.45 -10.51
N CYS A 415 -9.85 2.39 -10.88
CA CYS A 415 -9.00 1.23 -10.58
C CYS A 415 -8.94 0.95 -9.07
N LEU A 416 -8.75 1.98 -8.25
CA LEU A 416 -8.77 1.83 -6.80
C LEU A 416 -10.15 1.39 -6.31
N SER A 417 -11.22 2.01 -6.82
CA SER A 417 -12.59 1.68 -6.45
C SER A 417 -12.93 0.23 -6.80
N GLU A 418 -12.37 -0.31 -7.87
CA GLU A 418 -12.53 -1.71 -8.24
C GLU A 418 -11.78 -2.64 -7.28
N LEU A 419 -10.54 -2.32 -6.91
CA LEU A 419 -9.78 -3.10 -5.91
C LEU A 419 -10.47 -3.09 -4.52
N VAL A 420 -11.04 -1.95 -4.13
CA VAL A 420 -11.88 -1.82 -2.92
C VAL A 420 -13.15 -2.64 -3.07
N GLY A 421 -13.80 -2.55 -4.23
CA GLY A 421 -15.02 -3.28 -4.54
C GLY A 421 -14.83 -4.80 -4.66
N ARG A 422 -13.58 -5.27 -4.78
CA ARG A 422 -13.17 -6.69 -4.71
C ARG A 422 -12.66 -7.08 -3.31
N CYS A 423 -12.78 -6.18 -2.33
CA CYS A 423 -12.30 -6.36 -0.95
C CYS A 423 -10.79 -6.63 -0.83
N MET A 424 -10.00 -6.27 -1.83
CA MET A 424 -8.53 -6.41 -1.80
C MET A 424 -7.84 -5.19 -1.17
N VAL A 425 -8.51 -4.03 -1.18
CA VAL A 425 -8.04 -2.80 -0.52
C VAL A 425 -9.11 -2.36 0.47
N GLN A 426 -8.71 -2.10 1.71
CA GLN A 426 -9.59 -1.59 2.75
C GLN A 426 -9.62 -0.06 2.72
N VAL A 427 -10.82 0.51 2.89
CA VAL A 427 -11.00 1.96 2.95
C VAL A 427 -10.55 2.48 4.31
N GLY A 428 -9.68 3.50 4.28
CA GLY A 428 -9.20 4.17 5.50
C GLY A 428 -10.03 5.39 5.88
N LYS A 429 -10.33 6.29 4.93
CA LYS A 429 -11.11 7.53 5.15
C LYS A 429 -12.01 7.86 3.98
N HIS A 430 -13.14 8.48 4.27
CA HIS A 430 -13.93 9.24 3.31
C HIS A 430 -13.75 10.75 3.52
N GLY A 431 -13.76 11.51 2.42
CA GLY A 431 -13.82 12.96 2.47
C GLY A 431 -15.25 13.47 2.66
N SER A 432 -15.40 14.79 2.84
CA SER A 432 -16.71 15.44 2.88
C SER A 432 -17.59 15.17 1.65
N SER A 433 -16.98 14.92 0.50
CA SER A 433 -17.65 14.54 -0.75
C SER A 433 -17.98 13.04 -0.85
N LYS A 434 -17.86 12.26 0.23
CA LYS A 434 -17.97 10.79 0.28
C LYS A 434 -16.95 10.01 -0.57
N LYS A 435 -16.10 10.69 -1.36
CA LYS A 435 -14.97 10.03 -2.06
C LYS A 435 -13.95 9.47 -1.07
N ILE A 436 -13.34 8.35 -1.44
CA ILE A 436 -12.28 7.69 -0.66
C ILE A 436 -11.05 8.61 -0.63
N LYS A 437 -10.55 8.90 0.56
CA LYS A 437 -9.36 9.74 0.80
C LYS A 437 -8.12 8.93 1.07
N THR A 438 -8.26 7.82 1.78
CA THR A 438 -7.15 6.92 2.08
C THR A 438 -7.57 5.45 1.98
N GLY A 439 -6.61 4.57 1.72
CA GLY A 439 -6.78 3.12 1.72
C GLY A 439 -5.56 2.40 2.30
N HIS A 440 -5.70 1.13 2.62
CA HIS A 440 -4.62 0.27 3.12
C HIS A 440 -4.89 -1.18 2.73
N LEU A 441 -3.84 -2.01 2.73
CA LEU A 441 -3.96 -3.46 2.56
C LEU A 441 -4.16 -4.12 3.91
N HIS A 442 -5.03 -5.12 3.98
CA HIS A 442 -5.04 -6.06 5.11
C HIS A 442 -3.75 -6.88 5.10
N ASP A 443 -3.21 -7.24 6.26
CA ASP A 443 -1.92 -7.97 6.43
C ASP A 443 -1.78 -9.15 5.46
N LEU A 444 -2.72 -10.10 5.48
CA LEU A 444 -2.69 -11.26 4.58
C LEU A 444 -2.74 -10.89 3.08
N MET A 445 -3.42 -9.80 2.71
CA MET A 445 -3.45 -9.31 1.33
C MET A 445 -2.15 -8.59 0.97
N ARG A 446 -1.50 -7.95 1.94
CA ARG A 446 -0.16 -7.39 1.80
C ARG A 446 0.87 -8.49 1.62
N ASP A 447 0.77 -9.59 2.37
CA ASP A 447 1.65 -10.76 2.22
C ASP A 447 1.55 -11.36 0.81
N LEU A 448 0.32 -11.55 0.31
CA LEU A 448 0.10 -11.94 -1.09
C LEU A 448 0.73 -10.93 -2.05
N CYS A 449 0.45 -9.64 -1.86
CA CYS A 449 0.97 -8.57 -2.72
C CYS A 449 2.50 -8.58 -2.78
N MET A 450 3.16 -8.81 -1.64
CA MET A 450 4.61 -8.91 -1.53
C MET A 450 5.14 -10.18 -2.22
N SER A 451 4.48 -11.33 -2.02
CA SER A 451 4.85 -12.59 -2.68
C SER A 451 4.78 -12.46 -4.20
N LYS A 452 3.64 -11.97 -4.72
CA LYS A 452 3.44 -11.77 -6.16
C LYS A 452 4.38 -10.73 -6.75
N ALA A 453 4.69 -9.66 -6.01
CA ALA A 453 5.68 -8.68 -6.45
C ALA A 453 7.09 -9.29 -6.56
N LYS A 454 7.45 -10.21 -5.65
CA LYS A 454 8.73 -10.93 -5.67
C LYS A 454 8.78 -11.97 -6.80
N GLU A 455 7.73 -12.77 -6.96
CA GLU A 455 7.60 -13.78 -8.03
C GLU A 455 7.84 -13.16 -9.42
N GLU A 456 7.38 -11.92 -9.60
CA GLU A 456 7.41 -11.21 -10.87
C GLU A 456 8.56 -10.20 -10.99
N ASN A 457 9.46 -10.13 -10.00
CA ASN A 457 10.54 -9.15 -9.91
C ASN A 457 10.06 -7.68 -10.13
N PHE A 458 8.91 -7.34 -9.56
CA PHE A 458 8.20 -6.08 -9.82
C PHE A 458 8.78 -4.88 -9.07
N LEU A 459 9.26 -5.11 -7.84
CA LEU A 459 9.71 -4.12 -6.88
C LEU A 459 10.87 -4.69 -6.07
N HIS A 460 11.88 -3.87 -5.84
CA HIS A 460 12.93 -4.12 -4.85
C HIS A 460 12.76 -3.19 -3.65
N ILE A 461 12.82 -3.74 -2.43
CA ILE A 461 12.72 -2.96 -1.18
C ILE A 461 14.05 -3.05 -0.44
N ILE A 462 14.62 -1.89 -0.11
CA ILE A 462 15.82 -1.78 0.70
C ILE A 462 15.44 -1.22 2.06
N HIS A 463 15.90 -1.90 3.11
CA HIS A 463 15.73 -1.46 4.49
C HIS A 463 17.08 -1.03 5.06
N TYR A 464 17.17 0.22 5.52
CA TYR A 464 18.32 0.72 6.25
C TYR A 464 17.98 0.84 7.74
N TYR A 465 18.44 -0.12 8.54
CA TYR A 465 18.28 -0.15 9.99
C TYR A 465 19.58 0.19 10.72
N THR A 466 19.45 0.59 11.98
CA THR A 466 20.59 0.92 12.86
C THR A 466 21.52 -0.28 13.14
N PHE A 467 21.05 -1.53 12.97
CA PHE A 467 21.79 -2.75 13.21
C PHE A 467 21.71 -3.72 12.02
N GLY A 468 22.63 -3.58 11.07
CA GLY A 468 22.87 -4.54 9.99
C GLY A 468 22.26 -4.14 8.65
N ASP A 469 23.12 -3.90 7.66
CA ASP A 469 22.72 -3.78 6.26
C ASP A 469 22.31 -5.17 5.73
N ILE A 470 21.02 -5.44 5.56
CA ILE A 470 20.61 -6.57 4.72
C ILE A 470 20.75 -6.10 3.26
N LYS A 471 21.97 -6.15 2.72
CA LYS A 471 22.21 -5.96 1.29
C LYS A 471 21.70 -7.18 0.52
N GLN A 472 20.39 -7.23 0.27
CA GLN A 472 19.89 -8.11 -0.77
C GLN A 472 20.30 -7.51 -2.11
N THR A 473 21.24 -8.17 -2.79
CA THR A 473 21.55 -7.84 -4.19
C THR A 473 20.32 -8.19 -5.03
N PRO A 474 19.79 -7.26 -5.83
CA PRO A 474 18.66 -7.57 -6.70
C PRO A 474 19.05 -8.64 -7.71
N ASN A 475 18.17 -9.62 -7.91
CA ASN A 475 18.30 -10.58 -9.01
C ASN A 475 17.78 -9.92 -10.29
N GLY A 476 18.69 -9.41 -11.11
CA GLY A 476 18.37 -8.84 -12.42
C GLY A 476 17.89 -7.37 -12.36
N ARG A 477 17.14 -6.96 -13.38
CA ARG A 477 16.77 -5.57 -13.63
C ARG A 477 15.79 -5.04 -12.59
N VAL A 478 16.13 -3.93 -11.94
CA VAL A 478 15.22 -3.23 -11.01
C VAL A 478 14.60 -2.02 -11.68
N GLN A 479 13.27 -1.97 -11.74
CA GLN A 479 12.54 -0.80 -12.25
C GLN A 479 11.89 0.04 -11.17
N ARG A 480 11.59 -0.56 -10.04
CA ARG A 480 10.91 0.10 -8.93
C ARG A 480 11.65 -0.21 -7.65
N LEU A 481 11.94 0.85 -6.92
CA LEU A 481 12.75 0.81 -5.73
C LEU A 481 12.02 1.56 -4.61
N ALA A 482 11.75 0.85 -3.51
CA ALA A 482 11.31 1.46 -2.27
C ALA A 482 12.46 1.42 -1.26
N ILE A 483 12.74 2.54 -0.62
CA ILE A 483 13.79 2.65 0.40
C ILE A 483 13.16 3.10 1.71
N TYR A 484 13.30 2.24 2.73
CA TYR A 484 12.83 2.53 4.07
C TYR A 484 14.02 2.99 4.92
N LEU A 485 13.90 4.22 5.43
CA LEU A 485 14.96 4.92 6.16
C LEU A 485 14.55 5.19 7.61
N GLU A 486 15.40 4.74 8.52
CA GLU A 486 15.32 5.02 9.96
C GLU A 486 16.23 6.20 10.36
N LYS A 487 15.88 6.89 11.45
CA LYS A 487 16.36 8.23 11.86
C LYS A 487 17.89 8.41 11.94
N THR A 488 18.65 7.34 12.12
CA THR A 488 20.08 7.35 12.53
C THR A 488 21.08 7.08 11.39
N VAL A 489 20.63 6.67 10.19
CA VAL A 489 21.53 6.07 9.18
C VAL A 489 21.70 6.93 7.91
N VAL A 490 21.80 8.25 8.04
CA VAL A 490 22.01 9.12 6.85
C VAL A 490 23.49 9.18 6.40
N GLY A 491 24.36 8.40 7.03
CA GLY A 491 25.79 8.32 6.73
C GLY A 491 26.22 7.22 5.76
N HIS A 492 25.37 6.22 5.46
CA HIS A 492 25.82 4.94 4.88
C HIS A 492 25.20 4.53 3.54
N CYS A 493 24.47 5.40 2.85
CA CYS A 493 23.99 5.11 1.49
C CYS A 493 25.10 5.24 0.44
N SER A 494 26.15 4.42 0.58
CA SER A 494 27.31 4.33 -0.32
C SER A 494 27.38 2.90 -0.90
N GLY A 495 26.44 2.57 -1.80
CA GLY A 495 26.54 1.39 -2.66
C GLY A 495 26.82 1.82 -4.10
N SER A 496 27.52 1.01 -4.89
CA SER A 496 27.56 1.21 -6.34
C SER A 496 26.17 0.90 -6.91
N TYR A 497 25.59 1.85 -7.65
CA TYR A 497 24.23 1.74 -8.18
C TYR A 497 24.17 1.16 -9.60
N GLU A 498 25.20 0.40 -10.02
CA GLU A 498 25.32 -0.12 -11.39
C GLU A 498 24.11 -0.97 -11.82
N ASN A 499 23.49 -1.70 -10.89
CA ASN A 499 22.29 -2.51 -11.15
C ASN A 499 20.97 -1.71 -11.22
N TYR A 500 21.01 -0.39 -11.04
CA TYR A 500 19.81 0.43 -10.93
C TYR A 500 19.65 1.48 -12.04
N ALA A 501 20.45 1.41 -13.11
CA ALA A 501 20.34 2.30 -14.27
C ALA A 501 18.92 2.32 -14.89
N HIS A 502 18.16 1.25 -14.71
CA HIS A 502 16.79 1.08 -15.23
C HIS A 502 15.68 1.46 -14.24
N VAL A 503 16.01 2.04 -13.08
CA VAL A 503 14.98 2.45 -12.12
C VAL A 503 14.16 3.59 -12.68
N ARG A 504 12.84 3.37 -12.70
CA ARG A 504 11.81 4.31 -13.13
C ARG A 504 11.00 4.86 -11.95
N SER A 505 10.98 4.14 -10.83
CA SER A 505 10.28 4.55 -9.61
C SER A 505 11.18 4.47 -8.40
N LEU A 506 11.31 5.58 -7.68
CA LEU A 506 12.07 5.65 -6.44
C LEU A 506 11.25 6.31 -5.34
N LEU A 507 10.84 5.52 -4.35
CA LEU A 507 10.02 5.97 -3.23
C LEU A 507 10.79 5.86 -1.93
N TYR A 508 11.00 7.01 -1.28
CA TYR A 508 11.53 7.06 0.07
C TYR A 508 10.40 7.10 1.11
N PHE A 509 10.55 6.24 2.12
CA PHE A 509 9.73 6.24 3.32
C PHE A 509 10.63 6.46 4.52
N VAL A 510 10.46 7.62 5.15
CA VAL A 510 11.25 8.00 6.31
C VAL A 510 10.34 8.01 7.53
N SER A 511 10.80 7.42 8.65
CA SER A 511 10.01 7.33 9.87
C SER A 511 9.82 8.67 10.59
N SER A 512 10.81 9.57 10.48
CA SER A 512 10.78 10.95 10.98
C SER A 512 11.73 11.84 10.17
N TYR A 513 11.73 13.16 10.37
CA TYR A 513 12.55 14.04 9.56
C TYR A 513 14.04 13.65 9.57
N CYS A 514 14.62 13.46 8.37
CA CYS A 514 16.01 13.08 8.20
C CYS A 514 16.85 14.20 7.56
N ASN A 515 18.08 14.39 8.04
CA ASN A 515 19.06 15.31 7.45
C ASN A 515 19.77 14.65 6.27
N TRP A 516 19.46 15.05 5.05
CA TRP A 516 20.04 14.44 3.86
C TRP A 516 21.38 15.04 3.46
N ASN A 517 22.33 14.17 3.12
CA ASN A 517 23.59 14.58 2.52
C ASN A 517 23.38 14.93 1.03
N SER A 518 23.58 16.20 0.70
CA SER A 518 23.48 16.70 -0.68
C SER A 518 24.38 15.98 -1.70
N LYS A 519 25.51 15.37 -1.26
CA LYS A 519 26.39 14.60 -2.14
C LYS A 519 25.79 13.26 -2.53
N ILE A 520 25.14 12.57 -1.58
CA ILE A 520 24.47 11.27 -1.82
C ILE A 520 23.30 11.47 -2.78
N LEU A 521 22.46 12.48 -2.50
CA LEU A 521 21.34 12.83 -3.37
C LEU A 521 21.79 13.19 -4.80
N ARG A 522 22.92 13.89 -4.93
CA ARG A 522 23.50 14.21 -6.23
C ARG A 522 23.95 12.96 -7.00
N SER A 523 24.60 12.01 -6.31
CA SER A 523 25.03 10.74 -6.93
C SER A 523 23.82 9.95 -7.44
N LEU A 524 22.81 9.76 -6.60
CA LEU A 524 21.57 9.06 -6.94
C LEU A 524 20.90 9.68 -8.18
N LEU A 525 20.73 11.00 -8.21
CA LEU A 525 20.11 11.70 -9.35
C LEU A 525 20.92 11.59 -10.65
N ARG A 526 22.22 11.30 -10.57
CA ARG A 526 23.08 11.08 -11.75
C ARG A 526 22.86 9.69 -12.35
N ASP A 527 22.64 8.70 -11.48
CA ASP A 527 22.58 7.30 -11.88
C ASP A 527 21.17 6.91 -12.41
N PHE A 528 20.10 7.55 -11.92
CA PHE A 528 18.72 7.24 -12.29
C PHE A 528 18.18 8.04 -13.48
N THR A 529 18.82 7.98 -14.64
CA THR A 529 18.42 8.81 -15.80
C THR A 529 17.03 8.50 -16.37
N LEU A 530 16.49 7.30 -16.14
CA LEU A 530 15.16 6.85 -16.62
C LEU A 530 14.01 7.12 -15.62
N LEU A 531 14.29 7.82 -14.52
CA LEU A 531 13.33 8.00 -13.44
C LEU A 531 12.08 8.77 -13.87
N ARG A 532 10.91 8.18 -13.63
CA ARG A 532 9.57 8.76 -13.85
C ARG A 532 8.94 9.24 -12.55
N VAL A 533 9.18 8.52 -11.46
CA VAL A 533 8.59 8.79 -10.15
C VAL A 533 9.70 8.97 -9.12
N LEU A 534 9.71 10.12 -8.47
CA LEU A 534 10.58 10.41 -7.32
C LEU A 534 9.73 10.92 -6.16
N LYS A 535 9.61 10.11 -5.10
CA LYS A 535 8.97 10.51 -3.85
C LYS A 535 10.02 10.68 -2.76
N PHE A 536 10.16 11.92 -2.30
CA PHE A 536 11.23 12.39 -1.43
C PHE A 536 10.66 13.33 -0.36
N GLU A 537 9.89 12.77 0.59
CA GLU A 537 9.09 13.53 1.56
C GLU A 537 9.72 13.52 2.97
N ASN A 538 9.38 14.52 3.80
CA ASN A 538 9.79 14.66 5.20
C ASN A 538 11.31 14.79 5.43
N MET A 539 11.98 15.73 4.75
CA MET A 539 13.44 15.85 4.88
C MET A 539 13.93 17.26 5.13
N TYR A 540 15.12 17.33 5.71
CA TYR A 540 15.93 18.53 5.79
C TYR A 540 17.03 18.45 4.73
N VAL A 541 16.94 19.31 3.71
CA VAL A 541 17.95 19.39 2.65
C VAL A 541 18.43 20.84 2.57
N ARG A 542 19.76 21.07 2.55
CA ARG A 542 20.29 22.43 2.39
C ARG A 542 19.88 23.05 1.05
N LYS A 543 20.03 22.30 -0.05
CA LYS A 543 19.65 22.70 -1.41
C LYS A 543 19.32 21.47 -2.26
N LEU A 544 18.27 21.56 -3.07
CA LEU A 544 17.96 20.53 -4.06
C LEU A 544 19.05 20.54 -5.17
N PRO A 545 19.68 19.40 -5.50
CA PRO A 545 20.72 19.36 -6.53
C PRO A 545 20.16 19.74 -7.91
N GLY A 546 20.95 20.47 -8.72
CA GLY A 546 20.56 20.87 -10.08
C GLY A 546 20.42 19.70 -11.05
N GLU A 547 21.03 18.57 -10.70
CA GLU A 547 20.97 17.30 -11.42
C GLU A 547 19.55 16.76 -11.56
N ILE A 548 18.60 17.20 -10.73
CA ILE A 548 17.19 16.87 -10.91
C ILE A 548 16.66 17.30 -12.28
N GLY A 549 17.24 18.37 -12.86
CA GLY A 549 16.92 18.84 -14.21
C GLY A 549 17.38 17.88 -15.32
N ASN A 550 18.23 16.90 -15.01
CA ASN A 550 18.65 15.87 -15.96
C ASN A 550 17.63 14.72 -16.06
N LEU A 551 16.67 14.64 -15.13
CA LEU A 551 15.63 13.60 -15.12
C LEU A 551 14.52 13.93 -16.12
N VAL A 552 14.84 13.83 -17.41
CA VAL A 552 13.93 14.19 -18.50
C VAL A 552 12.68 13.31 -18.59
N HIS A 553 12.72 12.13 -17.96
CA HIS A 553 11.59 11.20 -17.88
C HIS A 553 10.67 11.45 -16.69
N LEU A 554 11.02 12.37 -15.78
CA LEU A 554 10.31 12.58 -14.52
C LEU A 554 8.90 13.12 -14.76
N ARG A 555 7.90 12.42 -14.23
CA ARG A 555 6.47 12.74 -14.30
C ARG A 555 5.87 13.03 -12.93
N PHE A 556 6.49 12.54 -11.86
CA PHE A 556 6.06 12.79 -10.49
C PHE A 556 7.25 13.12 -9.59
N LEU A 557 7.18 14.27 -8.93
CA LEU A 557 8.07 14.65 -7.84
C LEU A 557 7.24 15.00 -6.61
N SER A 558 7.49 14.33 -5.49
CA SER A 558 6.96 14.76 -4.19
C SER A 558 8.09 15.14 -3.25
N VAL A 559 8.04 16.38 -2.76
CA VAL A 559 8.91 16.91 -1.70
C VAL A 559 8.11 17.43 -0.51
N LYS A 560 6.93 16.83 -0.27
CA LYS A 560 6.01 17.26 0.79
C LYS A 560 6.69 17.22 2.16
N LYS A 561 6.40 18.24 2.98
CA LYS A 561 6.93 18.40 4.34
C LYS A 561 8.47 18.38 4.40
N SER A 562 9.14 18.81 3.34
CA SER A 562 10.60 18.96 3.32
C SER A 562 10.97 20.43 3.49
N ILE A 563 12.08 20.70 4.20
CA ILE A 563 12.59 22.03 4.49
C ILE A 563 13.88 22.26 3.69
N PHE A 564 13.90 23.39 2.97
CA PHE A 564 15.02 23.83 2.15
C PHE A 564 15.58 25.17 2.70
N PHE A 565 16.89 25.24 2.97
CA PHE A 565 17.50 26.47 3.49
C PHE A 565 17.78 27.47 2.35
N ARG A 566 17.53 28.77 2.62
CA ARG A 566 17.48 29.89 1.64
C ARG A 566 18.64 29.90 0.62
N GLY A 567 18.27 30.17 -0.63
CA GLY A 567 19.14 30.27 -1.81
C GLY A 567 18.47 29.78 -3.11
N ALA A 568 17.29 29.17 -3.02
CA ALA A 568 16.54 28.72 -4.17
C ALA A 568 15.72 29.86 -4.77
N ILE A 569 16.35 30.70 -5.60
CA ILE A 569 15.60 31.24 -6.74
C ILE A 569 15.65 30.15 -7.82
N ILE A 570 14.51 29.52 -8.08
CA ILE A 570 14.34 28.61 -9.23
C ILE A 570 14.24 29.52 -10.46
N TYR A 571 15.38 29.96 -10.99
CA TYR A 571 15.42 30.62 -12.30
C TYR A 571 15.39 29.56 -13.42
N SER A 572 14.26 29.55 -14.11
CA SER A 572 14.07 29.25 -15.55
C SER A 572 14.68 27.98 -16.15
N LYS A 573 13.87 26.91 -16.14
CA LYS A 573 13.54 26.11 -17.35
C LYS A 573 12.28 25.25 -17.18
N PHE A 574 11.83 25.06 -15.94
CA PHE A 574 10.59 24.37 -15.57
C PHE A 574 9.84 25.26 -14.58
N GLY A 575 8.62 25.67 -14.91
CA GLY A 575 7.78 26.47 -14.03
C GLY A 575 7.27 25.67 -12.83
N MET A 576 8.14 25.43 -11.85
CA MET A 576 7.79 24.73 -10.61
C MET A 576 7.54 25.72 -9.47
N PHE A 577 6.28 25.93 -9.10
CA PHE A 577 5.93 26.65 -7.87
C PHE A 577 5.97 25.69 -6.67
N ALA A 578 6.94 25.87 -5.79
CA ALA A 578 6.91 25.29 -4.44
C ALA A 578 6.00 26.14 -3.54
N ASP A 579 4.84 25.61 -3.12
CA ASP A 579 3.96 26.32 -2.15
C ASP A 579 4.47 26.04 -0.72
N SER A 580 5.23 27.01 -0.20
CA SER A 580 5.58 27.15 1.21
C SER A 580 4.75 28.30 1.80
N ARG A 581 3.83 28.04 2.73
CA ARG A 581 3.11 29.12 3.42
C ARG A 581 2.81 28.70 4.87
N PHE A 582 3.24 29.39 5.92
CA PHE A 582 3.95 30.68 6.06
C PHE A 582 4.61 30.77 7.45
N THR A 583 5.71 31.53 7.56
CA THR A 583 5.92 32.49 8.65
C THR A 583 6.62 33.76 8.12
N CYS A 584 5.78 34.76 7.77
CA CYS A 584 5.89 36.22 8.03
C CYS A 584 7.17 37.02 7.61
N PRO A 585 7.17 38.37 7.76
CA PRO A 585 6.81 39.38 6.75
C PRO A 585 8.03 40.18 6.24
N LEU A 586 7.78 41.13 5.32
CA LEU A 586 8.63 42.23 4.84
C LEU A 586 9.50 41.99 3.58
N LEU A 587 9.07 42.73 2.55
CA LEU A 587 9.82 43.61 1.63
C LEU A 587 10.75 43.07 0.53
N ARG A 588 10.46 43.58 -0.68
CA ARG A 588 11.33 44.15 -1.76
C ARG A 588 12.50 43.27 -2.24
N PHE A 589 12.68 42.94 -3.52
CA PHE A 589 12.22 43.44 -4.82
C PHE A 589 11.91 42.27 -5.75
#